data_AF-A0AAW6AWI5-F1
#
_entry.id   AF-A0AAW6AWI5-F1
#
_cell.length_a   1.000
_cell.length_b   1.000
_cell.length_c   1.000
_cell.angle_alpha   90.00
_cell.angle_beta   90.00
_cell.angle_gamma   90.00
#
_symmetry.space_group_name_H-M   'P 1'
#
loop_
_entity.id
_entity.type
_entity.pdbx_description
1 polymer ?
#
loop_
_entity_poly.entity_id
_entity_poly.type
_entity_poly.pdbx_seq_one_letter_code
_entity_poly.pdbx_strand_id
1 'polypeptide(L)'
;MTPEELEKLPKPLERTMTALELSIMEEVIQRIKEVGQITPVIDWMLNRLAAIGESKSRIKQLIGEAVKEADLQIDEIYKQAVLSDYIRNKEIYEAAGVEYQPYEGNQWLQQVVDAARRQTKGSLRTLENITQTTGFNVMIGNQRVFTPLSEYLERSLDKAMMGITTGAKTYSQAIGEVIDEMTASGIRTVDYASDKSNKPNKSDRIEVAARRAVMTGVAQMTKQVSDKNAEQLGTDHWEVDWHMGARNTGTGYRNHQSWQGKVYSTAEMRSVCGEGEMLGFAGINCYHIKFPFLPGISKRKYTDEWLAEQNRKENEKKTFRGRDYDTYGALQYQRRLERTIRKQKQDVELLEKAGADKDDITAAKCRLRLTNKAYVDFSKEMDLRQQRERLRISK
;
A
#
# COMPACT_ATOMS: atom_id res chain seq x y z
N MET A 1 17.22 5.14 10.30
CA MET A 1 16.46 4.29 9.36
C MET A 1 17.00 4.34 7.94
N THR A 2 16.88 3.27 7.15
CA THR A 2 17.12 3.22 5.69
C THR A 2 15.81 3.15 4.88
N PRO A 3 15.84 3.45 3.56
CA PRO A 3 14.71 3.24 2.66
C PRO A 3 14.16 1.80 2.66
N GLU A 4 15.05 0.81 2.78
CA GLU A 4 14.66 -0.60 2.85
C GLU A 4 13.95 -0.97 4.16
N GLU A 5 14.41 -0.42 5.28
CA GLU A 5 13.73 -0.56 6.57
C GLU A 5 12.35 0.09 6.53
N LEU A 6 12.28 1.32 6.00
CA LEU A 6 11.04 2.06 5.82
C LEU A 6 10.03 1.28 4.97
N GLU A 7 10.48 0.58 3.93
CA GLU A 7 9.62 -0.26 3.10
C GLU A 7 9.06 -1.50 3.82
N LYS A 8 9.78 -2.04 4.81
CA LYS A 8 9.36 -3.22 5.57
C LYS A 8 8.39 -2.89 6.71
N LEU A 9 8.48 -1.69 7.28
CA LEU A 9 7.65 -1.26 8.42
C LEU A 9 6.14 -1.53 8.24
N PRO A 10 5.48 -1.14 7.13
CA PRO A 10 4.03 -1.32 7.00
C PRO A 10 3.61 -2.75 6.63
N LYS A 11 4.54 -3.71 6.46
CA LYS A 11 4.21 -5.07 5.99
C LYS A 11 3.23 -5.83 6.90
N PRO A 12 3.35 -5.79 8.24
CA PRO A 12 2.35 -6.42 9.10
C PRO A 12 0.95 -5.84 8.87
N LEU A 13 0.85 -4.51 8.82
CA LEU A 13 -0.41 -3.80 8.57
C LEU A 13 -1.02 -4.13 7.19
N GLU A 14 -0.19 -4.17 6.14
CA GLU A 14 -0.63 -4.59 4.81
C GLU A 14 -1.24 -6.01 4.84
N ARG A 15 -0.67 -6.93 5.61
CA ARG A 15 -1.19 -8.31 5.74
C ARG A 15 -2.52 -8.34 6.47
N THR A 16 -2.66 -7.59 7.55
CA THR A 16 -3.94 -7.44 8.28
C THR A 16 -5.03 -6.93 7.35
N MET A 17 -4.74 -5.88 6.57
CA MET A 17 -5.71 -5.30 5.63
C MET A 17 -6.02 -6.22 4.44
N THR A 18 -5.03 -6.97 3.95
CA THR A 18 -5.25 -7.98 2.90
C THR A 18 -6.05 -9.18 3.42
N ALA A 19 -5.86 -9.58 4.68
CA ALA A 19 -6.65 -10.63 5.33
C ALA A 19 -8.11 -10.20 5.50
N LEU A 20 -8.31 -8.95 5.93
CA LEU A 20 -9.64 -8.35 6.01
C LEU A 20 -10.33 -8.33 4.64
N GLU A 21 -9.61 -7.87 3.60
CA GLU A 21 -10.11 -7.86 2.23
C GLU A 21 -10.64 -9.24 1.81
N LEU A 22 -9.82 -10.28 2.00
CA LEU A 22 -10.18 -11.64 1.64
C LEU A 22 -11.35 -12.18 2.48
N SER A 23 -11.37 -11.92 3.79
CA SER A 23 -12.44 -12.37 4.69
C SER A 23 -13.81 -11.77 4.34
N ILE A 24 -13.84 -10.50 3.94
CA ILE A 24 -15.08 -9.86 3.48
C ILE A 24 -15.52 -10.42 2.13
N MET A 25 -14.60 -10.66 1.20
CA MET A 25 -14.94 -11.30 -0.08
C MET A 25 -15.53 -12.70 0.16
N GLU A 26 -14.93 -13.49 1.06
CA GLU A 26 -15.44 -14.81 1.44
C GLU A 26 -16.83 -14.75 2.04
N GLU A 27 -17.12 -13.78 2.89
CA GLU A 27 -18.46 -13.56 3.42
C GLU A 27 -19.47 -13.33 2.28
N VAL A 28 -19.14 -12.49 1.29
CA VAL A 28 -20.01 -12.26 0.11
C VAL A 28 -20.24 -13.57 -0.67
N ILE A 29 -19.17 -14.33 -0.93
CA ILE A 29 -19.25 -15.61 -1.64
C ILE A 29 -20.10 -16.63 -0.88
N GLN A 30 -19.91 -16.73 0.43
CA GLN A 30 -20.65 -17.65 1.28
C GLN A 30 -22.16 -17.35 1.24
N ARG A 31 -22.56 -16.07 1.23
CA ARG A 31 -23.98 -15.70 1.08
C ARG A 31 -24.55 -16.04 -0.28
N ILE A 32 -23.79 -15.83 -1.36
CA ILE A 32 -24.26 -16.23 -2.70
C ILE A 32 -24.42 -17.75 -2.77
N LYS A 33 -23.52 -18.51 -2.15
CA LYS A 33 -23.59 -19.98 -2.09
C LYS A 33 -24.80 -20.48 -1.30
N GLU A 34 -25.04 -19.92 -0.12
CA GLU A 34 -26.19 -20.26 0.73
C GLU A 34 -27.51 -20.00 0.02
N VAL A 35 -27.64 -18.83 -0.61
CA VAL A 35 -28.87 -18.45 -1.31
C VAL A 35 -29.02 -19.21 -2.64
N GLY A 36 -27.92 -19.49 -3.34
CA GLY A 36 -27.91 -20.19 -4.62
C GLY A 36 -28.32 -21.67 -4.55
N GLN A 37 -28.34 -22.26 -3.35
CA GLN A 37 -28.79 -23.64 -3.12
C GLN A 37 -30.31 -23.76 -2.88
N ILE A 38 -31.05 -22.64 -2.79
CA ILE A 38 -32.48 -22.62 -2.47
C ILE A 38 -33.31 -22.61 -3.77
N THR A 39 -34.24 -23.57 -3.90
CA THR A 39 -34.93 -23.87 -5.17
C THR A 39 -36.24 -23.10 -5.43
N PRO A 40 -37.06 -22.66 -4.43
CA PRO A 40 -38.22 -21.80 -4.71
C PRO A 40 -37.94 -20.29 -4.60
N VAL A 41 -38.44 -19.52 -5.58
CA VAL A 41 -38.32 -18.04 -5.68
C VAL A 41 -38.94 -17.28 -4.49
N ILE A 42 -39.89 -17.88 -3.77
CA ILE A 42 -40.54 -17.25 -2.60
C ILE A 42 -39.62 -17.30 -1.36
N ASP A 43 -38.92 -18.41 -1.15
CA ASP A 43 -37.93 -18.52 -0.07
C ASP A 43 -36.73 -17.60 -0.32
N TRP A 44 -36.43 -17.29 -1.57
CA TRP A 44 -35.35 -16.38 -1.95
C TRP A 44 -35.51 -14.98 -1.35
N MET A 45 -36.70 -14.36 -1.40
CA MET A 45 -36.87 -12.97 -0.91
C MET A 45 -36.63 -12.86 0.60
N LEU A 46 -37.11 -13.83 1.38
CA LEU A 46 -36.94 -13.86 2.84
C LEU A 46 -35.50 -14.20 3.24
N ASN A 47 -34.92 -15.24 2.64
CA ASN A 47 -33.54 -15.63 2.91
C ASN A 47 -32.54 -14.55 2.46
N ARG A 48 -32.84 -13.81 1.39
CA ARG A 48 -32.04 -12.66 0.93
C ARG A 48 -31.92 -11.59 2.02
N LEU A 49 -33.04 -11.15 2.61
CA LEU A 49 -33.03 -10.10 3.63
C LEU A 49 -32.27 -10.54 4.88
N ALA A 50 -32.45 -11.79 5.31
CA ALA A 50 -31.68 -12.38 6.41
C ALA A 50 -30.18 -12.42 6.10
N ALA A 51 -29.79 -12.95 4.92
CA ALA A 51 -28.39 -13.03 4.48
C ALA A 51 -27.70 -11.66 4.43
N ILE A 52 -28.41 -10.63 3.96
CA ILE A 52 -27.90 -9.24 3.94
C ILE A 52 -27.67 -8.72 5.37
N GLY A 53 -28.63 -8.94 6.28
CA GLY A 53 -28.53 -8.50 7.68
C GLY A 53 -27.39 -9.17 8.44
N GLU A 54 -27.23 -10.49 8.26
CA GLU A 54 -26.15 -11.28 8.84
C GLU A 54 -24.78 -10.84 8.31
N SER A 55 -24.65 -10.70 6.98
CA SER A 55 -23.40 -10.29 6.35
C SER A 55 -22.99 -8.87 6.77
N LYS A 56 -23.94 -7.92 6.88
CA LYS A 56 -23.67 -6.58 7.43
C LYS A 56 -23.08 -6.64 8.83
N SER A 57 -23.63 -7.50 9.69
CA SER A 57 -23.15 -7.68 11.07
C SER A 57 -21.77 -8.33 11.11
N ARG A 58 -21.55 -9.36 10.28
CA ARG A 58 -20.27 -10.08 10.20
C ARG A 58 -19.15 -9.22 9.63
N ILE A 59 -19.40 -8.48 8.56
CA ILE A 59 -18.45 -7.52 7.96
C ILE A 59 -18.05 -6.47 8.99
N LYS A 60 -19.00 -5.93 9.76
CA LYS A 60 -18.71 -4.96 10.83
C LYS A 60 -17.78 -5.56 11.89
N GLN A 61 -17.98 -6.82 12.27
CA GLN A 61 -17.09 -7.53 13.21
C GLN A 61 -15.68 -7.71 12.62
N LEU A 62 -15.56 -8.23 11.39
CA LEU A 62 -14.27 -8.44 10.72
C LEU A 62 -13.44 -7.17 10.66
N ILE A 63 -14.07 -6.05 10.30
CA ILE A 63 -13.37 -4.76 10.23
C ILE A 63 -12.98 -4.29 11.64
N GLY A 64 -13.86 -4.44 12.64
CA GLY A 64 -13.54 -4.07 14.02
C GLY A 64 -12.34 -4.86 14.59
N GLU A 65 -12.22 -6.15 14.27
CA GLU A 65 -11.07 -6.98 14.64
C GLU A 65 -9.79 -6.51 13.93
N ALA A 66 -9.87 -6.25 12.62
CA ALA A 66 -8.74 -5.77 11.83
C ALA A 66 -8.25 -4.38 12.26
N VAL A 67 -9.15 -3.47 12.65
CA VAL A 67 -8.78 -2.14 13.16
C VAL A 67 -8.06 -2.25 14.51
N LYS A 68 -8.52 -3.12 15.42
CA LYS A 68 -7.83 -3.35 16.70
C LYS A 68 -6.42 -3.90 16.50
N GLU A 69 -6.26 -4.86 15.59
CA GLU A 69 -4.94 -5.41 15.26
C GLU A 69 -4.04 -4.35 14.59
N ALA A 70 -4.60 -3.56 13.67
CA ALA A 70 -3.88 -2.46 13.04
C ALA A 70 -3.36 -1.44 14.06
N ASP A 71 -4.16 -1.11 15.07
CA ASP A 71 -3.79 -0.18 16.13
C ASP A 71 -2.56 -0.67 16.91
N LEU A 72 -2.50 -1.96 17.26
CA LEU A 72 -1.36 -2.58 17.93
C LEU A 72 -0.11 -2.58 17.03
N GLN A 73 -0.28 -2.92 15.75
CA GLN A 73 0.82 -2.95 14.80
C GLN A 73 1.40 -1.55 14.55
N ILE A 74 0.56 -0.50 14.56
CA ILE A 74 1.02 0.88 14.46
C ILE A 74 1.88 1.27 15.65
N ASP A 75 1.49 0.87 16.87
CA ASP A 75 2.31 1.14 18.05
C ASP A 75 3.71 0.51 17.93
N GLU A 76 3.79 -0.74 17.47
CA GLU A 76 5.07 -1.43 17.25
C GLU A 76 5.88 -0.80 16.10
N ILE A 77 5.24 -0.41 15.00
CA ILE A 77 5.91 0.26 13.87
C ILE A 77 6.61 1.54 14.33
N TYR A 78 5.93 2.37 15.11
CA TYR A 78 6.52 3.61 15.61
C TYR A 78 7.65 3.35 16.60
N LYS A 79 7.52 2.34 17.47
CA LYS A 79 8.60 1.92 18.37
C LYS A 79 9.85 1.49 17.59
N GLN A 80 9.70 0.65 16.57
CA GLN A 80 10.81 0.21 15.72
C GLN A 80 11.42 1.37 14.94
N ALA A 81 10.59 2.28 14.45
CA ALA A 81 11.02 3.43 13.67
C ALA A 81 11.98 4.34 14.46
N VAL A 82 11.65 4.60 15.72
CA VAL A 82 12.44 5.45 16.63
C VAL A 82 13.75 4.79 17.02
N LEU A 83 13.72 3.49 17.33
CA LEU A 83 14.94 2.74 17.69
C LEU A 83 15.95 2.72 16.53
N SER A 84 15.48 2.58 15.29
CA SER A 84 16.36 2.62 14.09
C SER A 84 16.95 4.00 13.82
N ASP A 85 16.22 5.07 14.14
CA ASP A 85 16.76 6.42 14.05
C ASP A 85 17.82 6.68 15.15
N TYR A 86 17.53 6.22 16.37
CA TYR A 86 18.40 6.35 17.54
C TYR A 86 19.82 5.81 17.31
N ILE A 87 19.94 4.64 16.67
CA ILE A 87 21.24 3.99 16.42
C ILE A 87 22.12 4.80 15.45
N ARG A 88 21.52 5.51 14.49
CA ARG A 88 22.29 6.17 13.42
C ARG A 88 22.80 7.56 13.77
N ASN A 89 22.08 8.29 14.61
CA ASN A 89 22.42 9.68 14.92
C ASN A 89 23.42 9.82 16.07
N LYS A 90 23.68 8.76 16.84
CA LYS A 90 24.61 8.81 17.97
C LYS A 90 26.04 9.21 17.56
N GLU A 91 26.55 8.64 16.47
CA GLU A 91 27.94 8.85 16.01
C GLU A 91 28.22 10.31 15.62
N ILE A 92 27.25 11.00 15.00
CA ILE A 92 27.44 12.40 14.55
C ILE A 92 27.42 13.38 15.74
N TYR A 93 26.65 13.08 16.78
CA TYR A 93 26.66 13.86 18.03
C TYR A 93 27.99 13.72 18.76
N GLU A 94 28.49 12.48 18.89
CA GLU A 94 29.80 12.23 19.50
C GLU A 94 30.92 12.92 18.72
N ALA A 95 30.91 12.85 17.39
CA ALA A 95 31.89 13.53 16.54
C ALA A 95 31.80 15.07 16.63
N ALA A 96 30.62 15.63 16.87
CA ALA A 96 30.41 17.06 17.07
C ALA A 96 30.66 17.53 18.51
N GLY A 97 30.94 16.61 19.45
CA GLY A 97 31.09 16.94 20.87
C GLY A 97 29.80 17.40 21.55
N VAL A 98 28.63 17.04 21.00
CA VAL A 98 27.30 17.37 21.54
C VAL A 98 26.76 16.18 22.30
N GLU A 99 26.22 16.40 23.50
CA GLU A 99 25.60 15.33 24.29
C GLU A 99 24.34 14.81 23.60
N TYR A 100 24.28 13.48 23.43
CA TYR A 100 23.15 12.81 22.81
C TYR A 100 22.22 12.22 23.87
N GLN A 101 20.93 12.54 23.80
CA GLN A 101 19.92 12.09 24.76
C GLN A 101 19.19 10.81 24.28
N PRO A 102 19.19 9.72 25.07
CA PRO A 102 18.42 8.52 24.75
C PRO A 102 16.91 8.74 24.67
N TYR A 103 16.22 7.88 23.91
CA TYR A 103 14.76 7.99 23.72
C TYR A 103 13.99 8.01 25.03
N GLU A 104 14.37 7.15 25.97
CA GLU A 104 13.74 7.05 27.29
C GLU A 104 13.83 8.36 28.10
N GLY A 105 14.90 9.13 27.90
CA GLY A 105 15.12 10.43 28.55
C GLY A 105 14.67 11.64 27.74
N ASN A 106 14.31 11.45 26.46
CA ASN A 106 14.02 12.56 25.54
C ASN A 106 12.52 12.81 25.41
N GLN A 107 11.98 13.67 26.29
CA GLN A 107 10.55 14.01 26.32
C GLN A 107 10.04 14.61 25.01
N TRP A 108 10.84 15.43 24.34
CA TRP A 108 10.47 16.01 23.05
C TRP A 108 10.29 14.93 21.99
N LEU A 109 11.22 13.97 21.91
CA LEU A 109 11.15 12.88 20.95
C LEU A 109 9.94 11.99 21.23
N GLN A 110 9.64 11.69 22.50
CA GLN A 110 8.43 10.95 22.88
C GLN A 110 7.15 11.69 22.42
N GLN A 111 7.08 13.02 22.57
CA GLN A 111 5.94 13.81 22.12
C GLN A 111 5.78 13.79 20.60
N VAL A 112 6.86 13.89 19.84
CA VAL A 112 6.84 13.83 18.36
C VAL A 112 6.36 12.47 17.87
N VAL A 113 6.88 11.40 18.46
CA VAL A 113 6.50 10.01 18.15
C VAL A 113 5.03 9.80 18.47
N ASP A 114 4.58 10.23 19.65
CA ASP A 114 3.18 10.14 20.05
C ASP A 114 2.25 10.93 19.13
N ALA A 115 2.64 12.14 18.70
CA ALA A 115 1.86 12.97 17.80
C ALA A 115 1.72 12.33 16.42
N ALA A 116 2.83 11.87 15.83
CA ALA A 116 2.83 11.20 14.54
C ALA A 116 2.03 9.88 14.58
N ARG A 117 2.18 9.11 15.67
CA ARG A 117 1.41 7.89 15.91
C ARG A 117 -0.09 8.18 15.99
N ARG A 118 -0.50 9.19 16.76
CA ARG A 118 -1.90 9.62 16.86
C ARG A 118 -2.46 10.11 15.53
N GLN A 119 -1.68 10.84 14.74
CA GLN A 119 -2.07 11.28 13.40
C GLN A 119 -2.28 10.10 12.44
N THR A 120 -1.38 9.11 12.46
CA THR A 120 -1.52 7.90 11.64
C THR A 120 -2.74 7.09 12.03
N LYS A 121 -2.95 6.84 13.34
CA LYS A 121 -4.17 6.17 13.83
C LYS A 121 -5.43 6.97 13.44
N GLY A 122 -5.41 8.29 13.59
CA GLY A 122 -6.49 9.18 13.18
C GLY A 122 -6.83 9.08 11.69
N SER A 123 -5.83 8.96 10.83
CA SER A 123 -6.02 8.79 9.38
C SER A 123 -6.71 7.46 9.04
N LEU A 124 -6.46 6.42 9.85
CA LEU A 124 -7.10 5.11 9.70
C LEU A 124 -8.49 5.04 10.35
N ARG A 125 -8.90 6.00 11.18
CA ARG A 125 -10.26 6.04 11.73
C ARG A 125 -11.34 6.16 10.68
N THR A 126 -11.00 6.65 9.49
CA THR A 126 -11.90 6.60 8.33
C THR A 126 -12.34 5.17 7.99
N LEU A 127 -11.54 4.16 8.34
CA LEU A 127 -11.86 2.74 8.21
C LEU A 127 -12.88 2.27 9.27
N GLU A 128 -13.08 3.02 10.36
CA GLU A 128 -14.04 2.70 11.43
C GLU A 128 -15.48 3.07 11.06
N ASN A 129 -15.69 4.04 10.15
CA ASN A 129 -17.02 4.45 9.67
C ASN A 129 -17.51 3.60 8.47
N ILE A 130 -17.50 2.30 8.74
CA ILE A 130 -17.47 1.17 7.82
C ILE A 130 -18.56 1.17 6.74
N THR A 131 -19.81 1.48 7.09
CA THR A 131 -20.96 1.32 6.17
C THR A 131 -21.01 2.39 5.09
N GLN A 132 -20.32 3.51 5.28
CA GLN A 132 -20.30 4.61 4.32
C GLN A 132 -18.97 4.69 3.56
N THR A 133 -17.85 4.40 4.22
CA THR A 133 -16.51 4.66 3.68
C THR A 133 -15.83 3.46 3.06
N THR A 134 -16.40 2.25 3.18
CA THR A 134 -15.81 1.02 2.58
C THR A 134 -16.72 0.40 1.51
N GLY A 135 -16.13 -0.14 0.45
CA GLY A 135 -16.88 -0.63 -0.70
C GLY A 135 -16.02 -1.23 -1.81
N PHE A 136 -16.60 -1.37 -2.99
CA PHE A 136 -15.91 -1.81 -4.21
C PHE A 136 -16.06 -0.77 -5.32
N ASN A 137 -15.07 -0.69 -6.20
CA ASN A 137 -15.19 0.04 -7.44
C ASN A 137 -15.71 -0.90 -8.53
N VAL A 138 -16.96 -0.72 -8.90
CA VAL A 138 -17.64 -1.52 -9.93
C VAL A 138 -17.72 -0.75 -11.24
N MET A 139 -17.76 -1.48 -12.35
CA MET A 139 -17.97 -0.89 -13.67
C MET A 139 -19.47 -0.73 -13.93
N ILE A 140 -19.97 0.50 -14.00
CA ILE A 140 -21.34 0.82 -14.40
C ILE A 140 -21.27 1.54 -15.74
N GLY A 141 -21.71 0.86 -16.81
CA GLY A 141 -21.43 1.30 -18.17
C GLY A 141 -19.93 1.36 -18.42
N ASN A 142 -19.42 2.53 -18.83
CA ASN A 142 -17.99 2.75 -19.08
C ASN A 142 -17.27 3.51 -17.95
N GLN A 143 -17.90 3.62 -16.77
CA GLN A 143 -17.37 4.37 -15.62
C GLN A 143 -17.16 3.48 -14.41
N ARG A 144 -16.10 3.78 -13.64
CA ARG A 144 -15.86 3.18 -12.33
C ARG A 144 -16.60 3.96 -11.27
N VAL A 145 -17.48 3.28 -10.53
CA VAL A 145 -18.29 3.88 -9.48
C VAL A 145 -17.98 3.19 -8.16
N PHE A 146 -17.69 3.97 -7.13
CA PHE A 146 -17.57 3.45 -5.77
C PHE A 146 -18.97 3.03 -5.28
N THR A 147 -19.09 1.77 -4.88
CA THR A 147 -20.32 1.18 -4.36
C THR A 147 -20.08 0.71 -2.93
N PRO A 148 -20.77 1.26 -1.93
CA PRO A 148 -20.66 0.83 -0.54
C PRO A 148 -20.88 -0.68 -0.38
N LEU A 149 -20.22 -1.31 0.61
CA LEU A 149 -20.29 -2.77 0.80
C LEU A 149 -21.72 -3.32 0.88
N SER A 150 -22.63 -2.61 1.55
CA SER A 150 -24.04 -3.02 1.66
C SER A 150 -24.74 -3.05 0.32
N GLU A 151 -24.54 -2.02 -0.50
CA GLU A 151 -25.15 -1.93 -1.82
C GLU A 151 -24.52 -2.94 -2.79
N TYR A 152 -23.21 -3.15 -2.67
CA TYR A 152 -22.51 -4.15 -3.45
C TYR A 152 -23.02 -5.56 -3.18
N LEU A 153 -23.18 -5.92 -1.90
CA LEU A 153 -23.72 -7.23 -1.50
C LEU A 153 -25.11 -7.46 -2.10
N GLU A 154 -26.01 -6.47 -1.96
CA GLU A 154 -27.38 -6.54 -2.48
C GLU A 154 -27.37 -6.75 -4.01
N ARG A 155 -26.59 -5.94 -4.74
CA ARG A 155 -26.47 -6.04 -6.21
C ARG A 155 -25.85 -7.35 -6.67
N SER A 156 -24.81 -7.82 -6.00
CA SER A 156 -24.11 -9.05 -6.35
C SER A 156 -24.98 -10.28 -6.13
N LEU A 157 -25.72 -10.33 -5.02
CA LEU A 157 -26.72 -11.38 -4.76
C LEU A 157 -27.81 -11.37 -5.83
N ASP A 158 -28.39 -10.21 -6.12
CA ASP A 158 -29.49 -10.09 -7.10
C ASP A 158 -29.04 -10.49 -8.51
N LYS A 159 -27.88 -9.99 -8.95
CA LYS A 159 -27.31 -10.30 -10.27
C LYS A 159 -26.96 -11.79 -10.42
N ALA A 160 -26.32 -12.37 -9.41
CA ALA A 160 -25.96 -13.79 -9.44
C ALA A 160 -27.20 -14.68 -9.45
N MET A 161 -28.17 -14.42 -8.57
CA MET A 161 -29.39 -15.21 -8.46
C MET A 161 -30.28 -15.09 -9.68
N MET A 162 -30.44 -13.89 -10.25
CA MET A 162 -31.22 -13.71 -11.49
C MET A 162 -30.58 -14.48 -12.65
N GLY A 163 -29.25 -14.45 -12.78
CA GLY A 163 -28.54 -15.24 -13.80
C GLY A 163 -28.76 -16.75 -13.65
N ILE A 164 -28.72 -17.25 -12.42
CA ILE A 164 -28.92 -18.68 -12.12
C ILE A 164 -30.37 -19.10 -12.33
N THR A 165 -31.32 -18.38 -11.75
CA THR A 165 -32.76 -18.75 -11.76
C THR A 165 -33.38 -18.66 -13.15
N THR A 166 -32.94 -17.72 -13.98
CA THR A 166 -33.38 -17.62 -15.39
C THR A 166 -32.70 -18.63 -16.31
N GLY A 167 -31.69 -19.37 -15.81
CA GLY A 167 -30.86 -20.26 -16.63
C GLY A 167 -29.89 -19.54 -17.56
N ALA A 168 -29.80 -18.20 -17.49
CA ALA A 168 -28.88 -17.42 -18.31
C ALA A 168 -27.40 -17.66 -17.97
N LYS A 169 -27.11 -18.09 -16.74
CA LYS A 169 -25.76 -18.41 -16.24
C LYS A 169 -25.79 -19.67 -15.39
N THR A 170 -24.72 -20.45 -15.48
CA THR A 170 -24.45 -21.49 -14.47
C THR A 170 -24.03 -20.84 -13.15
N TYR A 171 -24.12 -21.59 -12.05
CA TYR A 171 -23.61 -21.14 -10.75
C TYR A 171 -22.14 -20.70 -10.83
N SER A 172 -21.27 -21.50 -11.48
CA SER A 172 -19.85 -21.19 -11.62
C SER A 172 -19.59 -19.90 -12.40
N GLN A 173 -20.37 -19.63 -13.44
CA GLN A 173 -20.29 -18.37 -14.19
C GLN A 173 -20.74 -17.17 -13.34
N ALA A 174 -21.87 -17.30 -12.64
CA ALA A 174 -22.40 -16.23 -11.80
C ALA A 174 -21.45 -15.87 -10.65
N ILE A 175 -20.93 -16.88 -9.93
CA ILE A 175 -20.00 -16.65 -8.81
C ILE A 175 -18.64 -16.17 -9.32
N GLY A 176 -18.16 -16.69 -10.45
CA GLY A 176 -16.90 -16.28 -11.07
C GLY A 176 -16.87 -14.81 -11.47
N GLU A 177 -17.99 -14.26 -11.96
CA GLU A 177 -18.12 -12.83 -12.24
C GLU A 177 -18.02 -11.97 -10.98
N VAL A 178 -18.67 -12.36 -9.89
CA VAL A 178 -18.61 -11.63 -8.61
C VAL A 178 -17.19 -11.68 -8.06
N ILE A 179 -16.53 -12.84 -8.11
CA ILE A 179 -15.14 -13.00 -7.69
C ILE A 179 -14.22 -12.09 -8.50
N ASP A 180 -14.32 -12.11 -9.83
CA ASP A 180 -13.44 -11.29 -10.69
C ASP A 180 -13.62 -9.79 -10.43
N GLU A 181 -14.87 -9.33 -10.24
CA GLU A 181 -15.17 -7.94 -9.92
C GLU A 181 -14.60 -7.53 -8.56
N MET A 182 -14.83 -8.35 -7.52
CA MET A 182 -14.30 -8.09 -6.17
C MET A 182 -12.77 -8.03 -6.18
N THR A 183 -12.08 -9.03 -6.75
CA THR A 183 -10.60 -9.08 -6.71
C THR A 183 -9.96 -8.03 -7.64
N ALA A 184 -10.60 -7.67 -8.75
CA ALA A 184 -10.15 -6.59 -9.63
C ALA A 184 -10.27 -5.23 -8.92
N SER A 185 -11.35 -5.01 -8.18
CA SER A 185 -11.50 -3.82 -7.35
C SER A 185 -10.53 -3.86 -6.17
N GLY A 186 -10.53 -4.92 -5.38
CA GLY A 186 -10.12 -4.88 -3.97
C GLY A 186 -11.12 -4.08 -3.12
N ILE A 187 -11.05 -4.21 -1.80
CA ILE A 187 -11.86 -3.37 -0.91
C ILE A 187 -11.30 -1.97 -0.93
N ARG A 188 -12.19 -1.01 -1.18
CA ARG A 188 -11.90 0.39 -1.33
C ARG A 188 -12.30 1.16 -0.10
N THR A 189 -11.55 2.23 0.15
CA THR A 189 -11.85 3.20 1.19
C THR A 189 -12.00 4.57 0.54
N VAL A 190 -12.96 5.36 1.00
CA VAL A 190 -13.19 6.73 0.53
C VAL A 190 -13.23 7.68 1.71
N ASP A 191 -12.66 8.86 1.50
CA ASP A 191 -12.72 9.96 2.47
C ASP A 191 -13.62 11.07 1.93
N TYR A 192 -14.87 11.09 2.40
CA TYR A 192 -15.85 12.12 2.04
C TYR A 192 -15.58 13.49 2.70
N ALA A 193 -14.71 13.57 3.71
CA ALA A 193 -14.35 14.86 4.32
C ALA A 193 -13.43 15.69 3.41
N SER A 194 -12.89 15.09 2.35
CA SER A 194 -11.97 15.72 1.41
C SER A 194 -12.63 16.46 0.23
N ASP A 195 -13.95 16.69 0.27
CA ASP A 195 -14.77 17.34 -0.77
C ASP A 195 -14.51 18.86 -0.94
N LYS A 196 -13.24 19.24 -1.03
CA LYS A 196 -12.78 20.61 -1.33
C LYS A 196 -12.44 20.82 -2.80
N SER A 197 -12.67 19.83 -3.66
CA SER A 197 -12.50 20.02 -5.10
C SER A 197 -13.34 19.00 -5.84
N ASN A 198 -14.10 19.44 -6.83
CA ASN A 198 -14.86 18.73 -7.88
C ASN A 198 -14.12 17.56 -8.58
N LYS A 199 -13.53 16.64 -7.81
CA LYS A 199 -12.78 15.47 -8.24
C LYS A 199 -13.55 14.24 -7.77
N PRO A 200 -13.67 13.19 -8.59
CA PRO A 200 -14.26 11.94 -8.14
C PRO A 200 -13.54 11.49 -6.87
N ASN A 201 -14.30 11.18 -5.82
CA ASN A 201 -13.77 10.74 -4.53
C ASN A 201 -12.70 9.68 -4.76
N LYS A 202 -11.43 10.02 -4.49
CA LYS A 202 -10.32 9.13 -4.76
C LYS A 202 -10.45 7.95 -3.79
N SER A 203 -10.82 6.81 -4.32
CA SER A 203 -10.88 5.57 -3.58
C SER A 203 -9.55 4.80 -3.71
N ASP A 204 -8.87 4.54 -2.60
CA ASP A 204 -7.70 3.66 -2.59
C ASP A 204 -8.12 2.27 -2.10
N ARG A 205 -7.35 1.22 -2.46
CA ARG A 205 -7.57 -0.06 -1.79
C ARG A 205 -7.17 0.05 -0.32
N ILE A 206 -7.84 -0.67 0.57
CA ILE A 206 -7.68 -0.52 2.02
C ILE A 206 -6.23 -0.73 2.49
N GLU A 207 -5.52 -1.71 1.94
CA GLU A 207 -4.10 -1.96 2.22
C GLU A 207 -3.20 -0.83 1.71
N VAL A 208 -3.55 -0.21 0.57
CA VAL A 208 -2.80 0.92 0.01
C VAL A 208 -3.00 2.18 0.86
N ALA A 209 -4.23 2.42 1.31
CA ALA A 209 -4.55 3.53 2.21
C ALA A 209 -3.79 3.37 3.54
N ALA A 210 -3.88 2.19 4.15
CA ALA A 210 -3.21 1.86 5.41
C ALA A 210 -1.68 2.00 5.30
N ARG A 211 -1.09 1.42 4.26
CA ARG A 211 0.34 1.57 3.95
C ARG A 211 0.74 3.04 3.81
N ARG A 212 -0.05 3.83 3.08
CA ARG A 212 0.28 5.24 2.81
C ARG A 212 0.24 6.07 4.08
N ALA A 213 -0.75 5.85 4.95
CA ALA A 213 -0.86 6.55 6.23
C ALA A 213 0.40 6.33 7.09
N VAL A 214 0.80 5.07 7.28
CA VAL A 214 2.00 4.72 8.05
C VAL A 214 3.26 5.32 7.43
N MET A 215 3.48 5.15 6.13
CA MET A 215 4.68 5.68 5.48
C MET A 215 4.79 7.19 5.60
N THR A 216 3.67 7.89 5.41
CA THR A 216 3.62 9.34 5.48
C THR A 216 3.92 9.79 6.91
N GLY A 217 3.27 9.16 7.90
CA GLY A 217 3.48 9.48 9.31
C GLY A 217 4.90 9.18 9.80
N VAL A 218 5.50 8.07 9.37
CA VAL A 218 6.90 7.73 9.72
C VAL A 218 7.86 8.69 9.03
N ALA A 219 7.69 8.98 7.74
CA ALA A 219 8.56 9.92 7.02
C ALA A 219 8.49 11.34 7.63
N GLN A 220 7.29 11.81 7.98
CA GLN A 220 7.11 13.11 8.64
C GLN A 220 7.73 13.14 10.03
N MET A 221 7.60 12.08 10.81
CA MET A 221 8.26 11.95 12.11
C MET A 221 9.78 11.97 11.96
N THR A 222 10.35 11.11 11.10
CA THR A 222 11.80 11.06 10.85
C THR A 222 12.33 12.41 10.37
N LYS A 223 11.57 13.13 9.55
CA LYS A 223 11.90 14.50 9.15
C LYS A 223 11.99 15.44 10.36
N GLN A 224 10.98 15.46 11.24
CA GLN A 224 10.98 16.33 12.43
C GLN A 224 12.15 16.02 13.37
N VAL A 225 12.46 14.74 13.57
CA VAL A 225 13.61 14.32 14.37
C VAL A 225 14.92 14.78 13.72
N SER A 226 15.06 14.59 12.41
CA SER A 226 16.22 15.05 11.65
C SER A 226 16.39 16.57 11.72
N ASP A 227 15.29 17.34 11.55
CA ASP A 227 15.21 18.79 11.73
C ASP A 227 15.74 19.21 13.11
N LYS A 228 15.28 18.53 14.17
CA LYS A 228 15.73 18.82 15.54
C LYS A 228 17.21 18.51 15.77
N ASN A 229 17.69 17.42 15.18
CA ASN A 229 19.09 17.03 15.31
C ASN A 229 20.00 18.07 14.63
N ALA A 230 19.61 18.59 13.47
CA ALA A 230 20.38 19.64 12.82
C ALA A 230 20.40 20.96 13.62
N GLU A 231 19.28 21.32 14.28
CA GLU A 231 19.27 22.45 15.21
C GLU A 231 20.29 22.28 16.35
N GLN A 232 20.33 21.09 16.97
CA GLN A 232 21.26 20.79 18.07
C GLN A 232 22.72 20.74 17.61
N LEU A 233 22.95 20.28 16.38
CA LEU A 233 24.28 20.21 15.77
C LEU A 233 24.70 21.53 15.10
N GLY A 234 23.83 22.56 15.09
CA GLY A 234 24.13 23.87 14.52
C GLY A 234 24.35 23.87 13.01
N THR A 235 23.67 22.97 12.27
CA THR A 235 23.77 22.89 10.80
C THR A 235 22.44 23.16 10.12
N ASP A 236 22.49 23.74 8.92
CA ASP A 236 21.36 23.91 8.01
C ASP A 236 21.48 23.04 6.74
N HIS A 237 22.45 22.12 6.72
CA HIS A 237 22.74 21.21 5.61
C HIS A 237 22.27 19.77 5.87
N TRP A 238 21.88 19.11 4.79
CA TRP A 238 21.22 17.81 4.78
C TRP A 238 21.84 16.90 3.74
N GLU A 239 22.33 15.72 4.11
CA GLU A 239 22.57 14.65 3.13
C GLU A 239 21.29 13.84 2.95
N VAL A 240 20.78 13.83 1.71
CA VAL A 240 19.63 13.02 1.34
C VAL A 240 20.12 11.63 0.95
N ASP A 241 19.44 10.59 1.41
CA ASP A 241 19.80 9.23 1.05
C ASP A 241 19.63 8.93 -0.45
N TRP A 242 20.24 7.82 -0.86
CA TRP A 242 20.08 7.25 -2.19
C TRP A 242 19.46 5.86 -2.05
N HIS A 243 18.51 5.54 -2.94
CA HIS A 243 18.00 4.19 -3.08
C HIS A 243 17.82 3.82 -4.55
N MET A 244 17.98 2.53 -4.85
CA MET A 244 17.77 2.03 -6.19
C MET A 244 16.32 2.27 -6.66
N GLY A 245 16.16 2.67 -7.91
CA GLY A 245 14.85 2.79 -8.54
C GLY A 245 14.03 3.97 -8.04
N ALA A 246 14.70 5.06 -7.62
CA ALA A 246 14.05 6.35 -7.41
C ALA A 246 13.35 6.80 -8.69
N ARG A 247 12.29 7.62 -8.53
CA ARG A 247 11.52 8.12 -9.68
C ARG A 247 12.43 8.96 -10.57
N ASN A 248 12.64 8.53 -11.81
CA ASN A 248 13.45 9.24 -12.80
C ASN A 248 12.61 9.99 -13.86
N THR A 249 11.29 10.11 -13.62
CA THR A 249 10.34 10.76 -14.53
C THR A 249 9.86 12.11 -14.00
N GLY A 250 9.46 13.00 -14.90
CA GLY A 250 9.05 14.37 -14.58
C GLY A 250 10.23 15.34 -14.53
N THR A 251 9.95 16.58 -14.14
CA THR A 251 10.93 17.68 -14.10
C THR A 251 11.08 18.24 -12.68
N GLY A 252 12.23 18.85 -12.39
CA GLY A 252 12.57 19.40 -11.07
C GLY A 252 12.44 18.36 -9.96
N TYR A 253 11.86 18.77 -8.82
CA TYR A 253 11.70 17.92 -7.64
C TYR A 253 10.93 16.61 -7.88
N ARG A 254 10.17 16.49 -8.98
CA ARG A 254 9.44 15.26 -9.33
C ARG A 254 10.37 14.13 -9.77
N ASN A 255 11.55 14.47 -10.30
CA ASN A 255 12.59 13.51 -10.64
C ASN A 255 13.49 13.30 -9.40
N HIS A 256 13.13 12.30 -8.60
CA HIS A 256 13.85 11.97 -7.36
C HIS A 256 15.28 11.50 -7.62
N GLN A 257 15.52 10.82 -8.75
CA GLN A 257 16.86 10.40 -9.14
C GLN A 257 17.83 11.58 -9.30
N SER A 258 17.32 12.75 -9.71
CA SER A 258 18.15 13.94 -9.93
C SER A 258 18.75 14.54 -8.66
N TRP A 259 18.08 14.35 -7.51
CA TRP A 259 18.47 14.99 -6.26
C TRP A 259 18.92 14.02 -5.16
N GLN A 260 18.58 12.73 -5.21
CA GLN A 260 18.97 11.76 -4.18
C GLN A 260 20.50 11.62 -4.03
N GLY A 261 20.95 11.27 -2.83
CA GLY A 261 22.37 11.01 -2.52
C GLY A 261 23.25 12.26 -2.38
N LYS A 262 22.70 13.47 -2.45
CA LYS A 262 23.45 14.73 -2.42
C LYS A 262 23.20 15.52 -1.13
N VAL A 263 24.05 16.51 -0.91
CA VAL A 263 23.95 17.44 0.21
C VAL A 263 23.26 18.72 -0.24
N TYR A 264 22.33 19.23 0.58
CA TYR A 264 21.57 20.44 0.31
C TYR A 264 21.47 21.30 1.56
N SER A 265 21.56 22.62 1.38
CA SER A 265 21.07 23.56 2.39
C SER A 265 19.56 23.46 2.58
N THR A 266 19.04 24.04 3.65
CA THR A 266 17.59 24.09 3.91
C THR A 266 16.82 24.82 2.80
N ALA A 267 17.43 25.83 2.17
CA ALA A 267 16.85 26.52 1.02
C ALA A 267 16.75 25.59 -0.20
N GLU A 268 17.81 24.82 -0.47
CA GLU A 268 17.85 23.86 -1.59
C GLU A 268 16.95 22.65 -1.36
N MET A 269 16.76 22.21 -0.11
CA MET A 269 15.75 21.18 0.19
C MET A 269 14.36 21.59 -0.28
N ARG A 270 14.02 22.88 -0.18
CA ARG A 270 12.74 23.41 -0.68
C ARG A 270 12.76 23.59 -2.20
N SER A 271 13.78 24.23 -2.76
CA SER A 271 13.79 24.60 -4.18
C SER A 271 14.16 23.46 -5.13
N VAL A 272 15.07 22.57 -4.73
CA VAL A 272 15.59 21.45 -5.55
C VAL A 272 14.83 20.16 -5.24
N CYS A 273 14.72 19.81 -3.95
CA CYS A 273 14.11 18.55 -3.53
C CYS A 273 12.58 18.65 -3.37
N GLY A 274 12.02 19.86 -3.37
CA GLY A 274 10.58 20.10 -3.22
C GLY A 274 10.06 19.76 -1.82
N GLU A 275 10.85 19.99 -0.77
CA GLU A 275 10.37 19.83 0.60
C GLU A 275 9.16 20.74 0.87
N GLY A 276 8.03 20.13 1.24
CA GLY A 276 6.72 20.80 1.37
C GLY A 276 5.78 20.60 0.18
N GLU A 277 6.29 20.12 -0.95
CA GLU A 277 5.49 19.78 -2.13
C GLU A 277 4.96 18.34 -2.07
N MET A 278 3.73 18.13 -2.53
CA MET A 278 3.06 16.82 -2.47
C MET A 278 3.86 15.69 -3.15
N LEU A 279 4.64 16.00 -4.19
CA LEU A 279 5.45 15.02 -4.95
C LEU A 279 6.96 15.16 -4.72
N GLY A 280 7.39 16.05 -3.82
CA GLY A 280 8.80 16.28 -3.48
C GLY A 280 9.28 15.43 -2.30
N PHE A 281 10.36 15.86 -1.66
CA PHE A 281 10.95 15.21 -0.49
C PHE A 281 9.94 15.08 0.66
N ALA A 282 9.91 13.92 1.31
CA ALA A 282 8.92 13.54 2.33
C ALA A 282 7.43 13.67 1.88
N GLY A 283 7.17 13.83 0.58
CA GLY A 283 5.84 13.85 -0.01
C GLY A 283 5.24 12.44 -0.20
N ILE A 284 4.13 12.37 -0.93
CA ILE A 284 3.36 11.13 -1.12
C ILE A 284 4.23 10.09 -1.86
N ASN A 285 4.38 8.91 -1.24
CA ASN A 285 5.17 7.78 -1.74
C ASN A 285 6.66 8.09 -1.94
N CYS A 286 7.21 9.09 -1.25
CA CYS A 286 8.64 9.32 -1.16
C CYS A 286 9.23 8.42 -0.05
N TYR A 287 10.37 7.78 -0.32
CA TYR A 287 11.06 6.89 0.62
C TYR A 287 12.35 7.50 1.17
N HIS A 288 12.65 8.73 0.75
CA HIS A 288 13.91 9.38 1.06
C HIS A 288 13.91 9.92 2.49
N ILE A 289 15.06 9.78 3.12
CA ILE A 289 15.36 10.30 4.44
C ILE A 289 16.53 11.27 4.29
N LYS A 290 16.48 12.36 5.06
CA LYS A 290 17.57 13.34 5.13
C LYS A 290 18.27 13.22 6.48
N PHE A 291 19.58 13.40 6.49
CA PHE A 291 20.42 13.34 7.67
C PHE A 291 21.12 14.69 7.85
N PRO A 292 21.27 15.20 9.08
CA PRO A 292 22.07 16.39 9.31
C PRO A 292 23.49 16.20 8.76
N PHE A 293 24.00 17.20 8.07
CA PHE A 293 25.34 17.18 7.50
C PHE A 293 26.09 18.39 8.02
N LEU A 294 27.23 18.20 8.69
CA LEU A 294 28.07 19.27 9.20
C LEU A 294 29.20 19.53 8.20
N PRO A 295 29.20 20.67 7.48
CA PRO A 295 30.28 21.00 6.55
C PRO A 295 31.65 20.96 7.24
N GLY A 296 32.60 20.22 6.67
CA GLY A 296 33.95 20.06 7.21
C GLY A 296 34.12 18.95 8.28
N ILE A 297 33.03 18.43 8.84
CA ILE A 297 33.05 17.32 9.82
C ILE A 297 32.47 16.05 9.20
N SER A 298 31.27 16.15 8.61
CA SER A 298 30.58 15.03 7.99
C SER A 298 31.26 14.60 6.69
N LYS A 299 31.39 13.29 6.51
CA LYS A 299 31.81 12.69 5.24
C LYS A 299 30.57 12.29 4.46
N ARG A 300 30.49 12.72 3.19
CA ARG A 300 29.41 12.28 2.30
C ARG A 300 29.44 10.77 2.16
N LYS A 301 28.27 10.16 2.29
CA LYS A 301 28.08 8.73 2.07
C LYS A 301 28.16 8.36 0.60
N TYR A 302 27.75 9.27 -0.29
CA TYR A 302 27.72 9.04 -1.73
C TYR A 302 28.59 10.08 -2.46
N THR A 303 29.63 9.63 -3.15
CA THR A 303 30.46 10.51 -3.99
C THR A 303 29.77 10.81 -5.32
N ASP A 304 30.16 11.91 -5.96
CA ASP A 304 29.53 12.32 -7.23
C ASP A 304 29.85 11.35 -8.37
N GLU A 305 31.06 10.76 -8.39
CA GLU A 305 31.43 9.72 -9.34
C GLU A 305 30.57 8.48 -9.15
N TRP A 306 30.33 8.08 -7.90
CA TRP A 306 29.49 6.93 -7.59
C TRP A 306 28.03 7.18 -7.98
N LEU A 307 27.49 8.37 -7.73
CA LEU A 307 26.12 8.74 -8.11
C LEU A 307 25.96 8.79 -9.63
N ALA A 308 26.94 9.35 -10.35
CA ALA A 308 26.94 9.37 -11.81
C ALA A 308 26.96 7.95 -12.39
N GLU A 309 27.79 7.07 -11.81
CA GLU A 309 27.85 5.66 -12.16
C GLU A 309 26.51 4.95 -11.91
N GLN A 310 25.88 5.14 -10.75
CA GLN A 310 24.57 4.54 -10.46
C GLN A 310 23.50 5.06 -11.42
N ASN A 311 23.45 6.37 -11.67
CA ASN A 311 22.48 6.94 -12.60
C ASN A 311 22.67 6.40 -14.02
N ARG A 312 23.91 6.17 -14.47
CA ARG A 312 24.17 5.52 -15.76
C ARG A 312 23.61 4.10 -15.79
N LYS A 313 23.91 3.29 -14.77
CA LYS A 313 23.41 1.91 -14.65
C LYS A 313 21.88 1.84 -14.58
N GLU A 314 21.25 2.72 -13.80
CA GLU A 314 19.79 2.71 -13.65
C GLU A 314 19.05 3.13 -14.92
N ASN A 315 19.64 4.03 -15.71
CA ASN A 315 19.04 4.54 -16.94
C ASN A 315 19.36 3.69 -18.17
N GLU A 316 20.32 2.76 -18.06
CA GLU A 316 20.58 1.75 -19.08
C GLU A 316 19.32 0.92 -19.32
N LYS A 317 18.89 0.86 -20.58
CA LYS A 317 17.65 0.19 -20.96
C LYS A 317 17.89 -1.30 -21.19
N LYS A 318 17.01 -2.12 -20.62
CA LYS A 318 16.92 -3.55 -20.92
C LYS A 318 15.60 -3.84 -21.64
N THR A 319 15.64 -4.68 -22.67
CA THR A 319 14.46 -5.03 -23.47
C THR A 319 13.82 -6.32 -22.95
N PHE A 320 12.51 -6.31 -22.72
CA PHE A 320 11.73 -7.52 -22.48
C PHE A 320 10.46 -7.52 -23.33
N ARG A 321 10.34 -8.55 -24.20
CA ARG A 321 9.20 -8.72 -25.13
C ARG A 321 8.94 -7.46 -25.98
N GLY A 322 9.99 -6.88 -26.54
CA GLY A 322 9.92 -5.71 -27.43
C GLY A 322 9.59 -4.39 -26.72
N ARG A 323 9.74 -4.32 -25.40
CA ARG A 323 9.61 -3.06 -24.63
C ARG A 323 10.86 -2.84 -23.80
N ASP A 324 11.30 -1.59 -23.77
CA ASP A 324 12.49 -1.18 -23.03
C ASP A 324 12.13 -0.64 -21.65
N TYR A 325 12.94 -1.01 -20.66
CA TYR A 325 12.77 -0.62 -19.27
C TYR A 325 14.11 -0.11 -18.73
N ASP A 326 14.09 1.05 -18.07
CA ASP A 326 15.11 1.41 -17.08
C ASP A 326 14.78 0.74 -15.73
N THR A 327 15.63 0.88 -14.72
CA THR A 327 15.40 0.29 -13.40
C THR A 327 14.07 0.73 -12.78
N TYR A 328 13.73 2.02 -12.87
CA TYR A 328 12.46 2.53 -12.34
C TYR A 328 11.25 1.89 -13.03
N GLY A 329 11.22 1.91 -14.37
CA GLY A 329 10.18 1.32 -15.19
C GLY A 329 10.06 -0.19 -15.00
N ALA A 330 11.20 -0.88 -14.83
CA ALA A 330 11.23 -2.30 -14.56
C ALA A 330 10.59 -2.63 -13.20
N LEU A 331 10.92 -1.87 -12.14
CA LEU A 331 10.28 -2.02 -10.83
C LEU A 331 8.77 -1.71 -10.89
N GLN A 332 8.33 -0.73 -11.69
CA GLN A 332 6.90 -0.47 -11.91
C GLN A 332 6.19 -1.65 -12.59
N TYR A 333 6.81 -2.25 -13.61
CA TYR A 333 6.27 -3.41 -14.29
C TYR A 333 6.25 -4.65 -13.38
N GLN A 334 7.32 -4.87 -12.60
CA GLN A 334 7.39 -5.93 -11.59
C GLN A 334 6.25 -5.79 -10.57
N ARG A 335 6.03 -4.60 -10.01
CA ARG A 335 4.90 -4.31 -9.09
C ARG A 335 3.53 -4.53 -9.73
N ARG A 336 3.40 -4.32 -11.05
CA ARG A 336 2.17 -4.66 -11.77
C ARG A 336 1.94 -6.18 -11.80
N LEU A 337 2.97 -6.96 -12.11
CA LEU A 337 2.88 -8.43 -12.07
C LEU A 337 2.60 -8.95 -10.66
N GLU A 338 3.24 -8.38 -9.63
CA GLU A 338 2.97 -8.72 -8.23
C GLU A 338 1.48 -8.52 -7.87
N ARG A 339 0.88 -7.39 -8.29
CA ARG A 339 -0.56 -7.13 -8.09
C ARG A 339 -1.44 -8.12 -8.84
N THR A 340 -1.10 -8.45 -10.09
CA THR A 340 -1.84 -9.44 -10.88
C THR A 340 -1.76 -10.83 -10.24
N ILE A 341 -0.60 -11.24 -9.73
CA ILE A 341 -0.43 -12.51 -9.03
C ILE A 341 -1.27 -12.54 -7.75
N ARG A 342 -1.28 -11.47 -6.95
CA ARG A 342 -2.13 -11.41 -5.75
C ARG A 342 -3.62 -11.55 -6.10
N LYS A 343 -4.10 -10.79 -7.09
CA LYS A 343 -5.47 -10.93 -7.61
C LYS A 343 -5.78 -12.37 -8.02
N GLN A 344 -4.92 -12.98 -8.84
CA GLN A 344 -5.14 -14.34 -9.34
C GLN A 344 -5.08 -15.41 -8.24
N LYS A 345 -4.32 -15.18 -7.17
CA LYS A 345 -4.37 -16.05 -5.99
C LYS A 345 -5.70 -15.93 -5.25
N GLN A 346 -6.19 -14.70 -5.05
CA GLN A 346 -7.51 -14.46 -4.47
C GLN A 346 -8.60 -15.09 -5.34
N ASP A 347 -8.53 -14.96 -6.68
CA ASP A 347 -9.45 -15.60 -7.61
C ASP A 347 -9.51 -17.12 -7.38
N VAL A 348 -8.36 -17.80 -7.32
CA VAL A 348 -8.28 -19.25 -7.11
C VAL A 348 -8.86 -19.64 -5.75
N GLU A 349 -8.48 -18.95 -4.68
CA GLU A 349 -8.94 -19.28 -3.33
C GLU A 349 -10.46 -19.08 -3.18
N LEU A 350 -11.00 -17.98 -3.70
CA LEU A 350 -12.42 -17.69 -3.64
C LEU A 350 -13.23 -18.66 -4.51
N LEU A 351 -12.73 -19.05 -5.69
CA LEU A 351 -13.38 -20.07 -6.54
C LEU A 351 -13.42 -21.44 -5.86
N GLU A 352 -12.35 -21.82 -5.17
CA GLU A 352 -12.29 -23.06 -4.39
C GLU A 352 -13.29 -23.03 -3.22
N LYS A 353 -13.34 -21.93 -2.45
CA LYS A 353 -14.30 -21.77 -1.33
C LYS A 353 -15.76 -21.72 -1.81
N ALA A 354 -15.99 -21.10 -2.97
CA ALA A 354 -17.28 -21.07 -3.64
C ALA A 354 -17.78 -22.45 -4.08
N GLY A 355 -16.89 -23.43 -4.24
CA GLY A 355 -17.22 -24.70 -4.86
C GLY A 355 -17.53 -24.55 -6.35
N ALA A 356 -16.80 -23.66 -7.04
CA ALA A 356 -16.91 -23.49 -8.49
C ALA A 356 -16.50 -24.77 -9.24
N ASP A 357 -16.82 -24.82 -10.53
CA ASP A 357 -16.48 -25.96 -11.38
C ASP A 357 -14.96 -26.21 -11.43
N LYS A 358 -14.57 -27.49 -11.53
CA LYS A 358 -13.16 -27.90 -11.52
C LYS A 358 -12.39 -27.35 -12.72
N ASP A 359 -13.04 -27.22 -13.88
CA ASP A 359 -12.41 -26.68 -15.09
C ASP A 359 -12.16 -25.18 -14.94
N ASP A 360 -13.09 -24.44 -14.33
CA ASP A 360 -12.93 -23.01 -14.02
C ASP A 360 -11.78 -22.76 -13.03
N ILE A 361 -11.70 -23.56 -11.96
CA ILE A 361 -10.59 -23.52 -11.00
C ILE A 361 -9.26 -23.85 -11.69
N THR A 362 -9.26 -24.86 -12.56
CA THR A 362 -8.07 -25.26 -13.32
C THR A 362 -7.61 -24.16 -14.26
N ALA A 363 -8.54 -23.51 -14.97
CA ALA A 363 -8.24 -22.37 -15.82
C ALA A 363 -7.65 -21.20 -15.03
N ALA A 364 -8.19 -20.88 -13.85
CA ALA A 364 -7.66 -19.85 -12.96
C ALA A 364 -6.22 -20.17 -12.49
N LYS A 365 -5.96 -21.41 -12.07
CA LYS A 365 -4.62 -21.89 -11.70
C LYS A 365 -3.63 -21.81 -12.86
N CYS A 366 -4.06 -22.13 -14.08
CA CYS A 366 -3.24 -21.99 -15.29
C CYS A 366 -2.85 -20.52 -15.54
N ARG A 367 -3.79 -19.57 -15.45
CA ARG A 367 -3.50 -18.13 -15.57
C ARG A 367 -2.51 -17.66 -14.51
N LEU A 368 -2.70 -18.09 -13.26
CA LEU A 368 -1.78 -17.80 -12.16
C LEU A 368 -0.37 -18.33 -12.44
N ARG A 369 -0.26 -19.57 -12.93
CA ARG A 369 1.03 -20.19 -13.27
C ARG A 369 1.76 -19.41 -14.37
N LEU A 370 1.05 -19.00 -15.42
CA LEU A 370 1.61 -18.21 -16.51
C LEU A 370 2.14 -16.85 -16.03
N THR A 371 1.38 -16.17 -15.16
CA THR A 371 1.79 -14.87 -14.60
C THR A 371 2.97 -15.00 -13.65
N ASN A 372 3.02 -16.04 -12.82
CA ASN A 372 4.20 -16.33 -11.98
C ASN A 372 5.44 -16.58 -12.83
N LYS A 373 5.32 -17.36 -13.92
CA LYS A 373 6.43 -17.56 -14.86
C LYS A 373 6.88 -16.23 -15.47
N ALA A 374 5.94 -15.42 -15.97
CA ALA A 374 6.27 -14.11 -16.52
C ALA A 374 6.97 -13.19 -15.51
N TYR A 375 6.59 -13.24 -14.23
CA TYR A 375 7.25 -12.50 -13.15
C TYR A 375 8.68 -12.98 -12.87
N VAL A 376 8.90 -14.30 -12.83
CA VAL A 376 10.24 -14.88 -12.64
C VAL A 376 11.13 -14.54 -13.83
N ASP A 377 10.65 -14.77 -15.05
CA ASP A 377 11.38 -14.50 -16.29
C ASP A 377 11.72 -13.00 -16.40
N PHE A 378 10.75 -12.12 -16.13
CA PHE A 378 10.96 -10.66 -16.16
C PHE A 378 11.96 -10.20 -15.09
N SER A 379 11.82 -10.69 -13.85
CA SER A 379 12.73 -10.30 -12.77
C SER A 379 14.16 -10.77 -13.05
N LYS A 380 14.32 -11.94 -13.67
CA LYS A 380 15.64 -12.44 -14.10
C LYS A 380 16.22 -11.57 -15.22
N GLU A 381 15.45 -11.27 -16.26
CA GLU A 381 15.91 -10.44 -17.39
C GLU A 381 16.36 -9.04 -16.94
N MET A 382 15.61 -8.46 -16.01
CA MET A 382 15.89 -7.12 -15.51
C MET A 382 16.96 -7.09 -14.41
N ASP A 383 17.44 -8.25 -13.94
CA ASP A 383 18.31 -8.38 -12.77
C ASP A 383 17.71 -7.77 -11.49
N LEU A 384 16.41 -8.04 -11.27
CA LEU A 384 15.67 -7.56 -10.11
C LEU A 384 15.43 -8.68 -9.10
N ARG A 385 15.63 -8.35 -7.82
CA ARG A 385 15.26 -9.25 -6.72
C ARG A 385 13.76 -9.52 -6.74
N GLN A 386 13.39 -10.79 -6.62
CA GLN A 386 12.00 -11.18 -6.43
C GLN A 386 11.52 -10.83 -5.00
N GLN A 387 10.47 -10.04 -4.91
CA GLN A 387 9.82 -9.65 -3.66
C GLN A 387 8.74 -10.65 -3.25
N ARG A 388 9.15 -11.88 -2.90
CA ARG A 388 8.22 -12.99 -2.57
C ARG A 388 7.19 -12.64 -1.50
N GLU A 389 7.57 -11.80 -0.55
CA GLU A 389 6.67 -11.30 0.50
C GLU A 389 5.48 -10.55 -0.08
N ARG A 390 5.68 -9.73 -1.13
CA ARG A 390 4.61 -9.01 -1.81
C ARG A 390 3.68 -9.93 -2.60
N LEU A 391 4.03 -11.20 -2.81
CA LEU A 391 3.17 -12.17 -3.50
C LEU A 391 2.24 -12.91 -2.54
N ARG A 392 2.37 -12.72 -1.22
CA ARG A 392 1.54 -13.41 -0.25
C ARG A 392 0.13 -12.85 -0.27
N ILE A 393 -0.84 -13.76 -0.15
CA ILE A 393 -2.18 -13.46 0.31
C ILE A 393 -2.33 -14.12 1.68
N SER A 394 -3.16 -13.56 2.53
CA SER A 394 -3.44 -14.13 3.85
C SER A 394 -4.11 -15.50 3.67
N LYS A 395 -3.84 -16.43 4.59
CA LYS A 395 -4.39 -17.79 4.58
C LYS A 395 -5.53 -17.91 5.57
#